data_AF-A0A9D1WE12-F1
#
_entry.id   AF-A0A9D1WE12-F1
#
_cell.length_a   1.000
_cell.length_b   1.000
_cell.length_c   1.000
_cell.angle_alpha   90.00
_cell.angle_beta   90.00
_cell.angle_gamma   90.00
#
_symmetry.space_group_name_H-M   'P 1'
#
loop_
_entity.id
_entity.type
_entity.pdbx_description
1 polymer ?
#
loop_
_entity_poly.entity_id
_entity_poly.type
_entity_poly.pdbx_seq_one_letter_code
_entity_poly.pdbx_strand_id
1 'polypeptide(L)'
;MTSISSYLFKAFYDWMRDNGANPRILVDANEAGVVVPREYVSNGVILISICYLYVSDFEIGPNKISFFTRFKGQKEFVSIPYTAMIELICSDNGLTIPLSMWLASIDLACHQYDEPNGADEPEKAADLGKQEEPSPKIRFTLDESSESADGANPFVNEEQEDAPAADDEGATSTTSKSKSRATKAPKKSKPSFTFLD
;
A
#
# COMPACT_ATOMS: atom_id res chain seq x y z
N MET A 1 19.23 -4.80 12.05
CA MET A 1 18.59 -4.30 10.82
C MET A 1 17.28 -3.60 11.16
N THR A 2 16.84 -2.60 10.39
CA THR A 2 15.48 -2.05 10.52
C THR A 2 14.47 -3.05 9.93
N SER A 3 13.26 -3.15 10.50
CA SER A 3 12.26 -4.10 9.99
C SER A 3 11.71 -3.62 8.64
N ILE A 4 11.84 -4.49 7.64
CA ILE A 4 11.31 -4.34 6.29
C ILE A 4 9.77 -4.24 6.26
N SER A 5 9.10 -4.77 7.28
CA SER A 5 7.63 -4.70 7.47
C SER A 5 7.11 -3.27 7.44
N SER A 6 7.86 -2.33 8.04
CA SER A 6 7.50 -0.91 8.04
C SER A 6 7.50 -0.31 6.63
N TYR A 7 8.47 -0.66 5.79
CA TYR A 7 8.60 -0.18 4.43
C TYR A 7 7.53 -0.77 3.51
N LEU A 8 7.24 -2.06 3.66
CA LEU A 8 6.18 -2.72 2.88
C LEU A 8 4.81 -2.13 3.21
N PHE A 9 4.50 -1.99 4.50
CA PHE A 9 3.26 -1.35 4.94
C PHE A 9 3.15 0.08 4.39
N LYS A 10 4.23 0.86 4.49
CA LYS A 10 4.30 2.22 3.95
C LYS A 10 4.01 2.25 2.45
N ALA A 11 4.59 1.35 1.67
CA ALA A 11 4.40 1.30 0.22
C ALA A 11 2.92 1.05 -0.14
N PHE A 12 2.26 0.09 0.51
CA PHE A 12 0.84 -0.16 0.28
C PHE A 12 -0.05 0.98 0.74
N TYR A 13 0.24 1.55 1.91
CA TYR A 13 -0.49 2.69 2.45
C TYR A 13 -0.40 3.90 1.53
N ASP A 14 0.80 4.27 1.08
CA ASP A 14 1.03 5.39 0.17
C ASP A 14 0.35 5.14 -1.17
N TRP A 15 0.48 3.94 -1.74
CA TRP A 15 -0.22 3.58 -2.98
C TRP A 15 -1.74 3.75 -2.87
N MET A 16 -2.37 3.25 -1.80
CA MET A 16 -3.80 3.46 -1.60
C MET A 16 -4.15 4.94 -1.42
N ARG A 17 -3.34 5.68 -0.66
CA ARG A 17 -3.56 7.11 -0.46
C ARG A 17 -3.51 7.89 -1.78
N ASP A 18 -2.53 7.60 -2.63
CA ASP A 18 -2.35 8.26 -3.92
C ASP A 18 -3.51 7.95 -4.88
N ASN A 19 -4.11 6.77 -4.74
CA ASN A 19 -5.32 6.39 -5.48
C ASN A 19 -6.63 6.91 -4.85
N GLY A 20 -6.56 7.73 -3.79
CA GLY A 20 -7.73 8.27 -3.11
C GLY A 20 -8.59 7.23 -2.39
N ALA A 21 -8.04 6.04 -2.16
CA ALA A 21 -8.75 4.95 -1.49
C ALA A 21 -8.96 5.24 0.01
N ASN A 22 -9.91 4.51 0.60
CA ASN A 22 -10.16 4.54 2.04
C ASN A 22 -9.61 3.27 2.72
N PRO A 23 -8.34 3.28 3.14
CA PRO A 23 -7.71 2.12 3.75
C PRO A 23 -8.27 1.85 5.15
N ARG A 24 -8.59 0.58 5.39
CA ARG A 24 -9.02 0.02 6.67
C ARG A 24 -8.16 -1.19 6.98
N ILE A 25 -7.71 -1.31 8.22
CA ILE A 25 -6.89 -2.43 8.65
C ILE A 25 -7.69 -3.36 9.55
N LEU A 26 -7.66 -4.64 9.23
CA LEU A 26 -8.17 -5.70 10.09
C LEU A 26 -7.03 -6.17 11.00
N VAL A 27 -7.27 -6.13 12.30
CA VAL A 27 -6.24 -6.34 13.33
C VAL A 27 -6.73 -7.39 14.32
N ASP A 28 -5.83 -8.31 14.70
CA ASP A 28 -6.04 -9.18 15.85
C ASP A 28 -5.77 -8.38 17.13
N ALA A 29 -6.79 -8.19 17.96
CA ALA A 29 -6.67 -7.45 19.21
C ALA A 29 -6.06 -8.29 20.35
N ASN A 30 -5.94 -9.61 20.19
CA ASN A 30 -5.34 -10.49 21.19
C ASN A 30 -3.81 -10.52 21.11
N GLU A 31 -3.25 -10.07 19.99
CA GLU A 31 -1.82 -10.01 19.79
C GLU A 31 -1.09 -9.07 20.76
N ALA A 32 0.14 -9.44 21.11
CA ALA A 32 0.92 -8.74 22.11
C ALA A 32 1.30 -7.32 21.62
N GLY A 33 1.10 -6.33 22.49
CA GLY A 33 1.44 -4.94 22.19
C GLY A 33 0.39 -4.16 21.39
N VAL A 34 -0.75 -4.78 21.06
CA VAL A 34 -1.89 -4.09 20.45
C VAL A 34 -2.60 -3.22 21.49
N VAL A 35 -2.68 -1.92 21.20
CA VAL A 35 -3.40 -0.94 22.00
C VAL A 35 -4.56 -0.41 21.16
N VAL A 36 -5.77 -0.86 21.51
CA VAL A 36 -7.03 -0.44 20.87
C VAL A 36 -8.15 -0.36 21.91
N PRO A 37 -9.15 0.51 21.74
CA PRO A 37 -10.34 0.53 22.57
C PRO A 37 -11.09 -0.80 22.53
N ARG A 38 -11.04 -1.58 23.63
CA ARG A 38 -11.56 -2.95 23.70
C ARG A 38 -13.08 -3.05 23.48
N GLU A 39 -13.82 -1.98 23.73
CA GLU A 39 -15.27 -1.91 23.52
C GLU A 39 -15.69 -2.08 22.05
N TYR A 40 -14.77 -1.86 21.10
CA TYR A 40 -15.02 -1.97 19.66
C TYR A 40 -14.44 -3.24 19.04
N VAL A 41 -13.85 -4.10 19.87
CA VAL A 41 -13.32 -5.41 19.45
C VAL A 41 -14.48 -6.40 19.42
N SER A 42 -14.59 -7.16 18.33
CA SER A 42 -15.57 -8.21 18.15
C SER A 42 -14.87 -9.51 17.75
N ASN A 43 -15.15 -10.62 18.45
CA ASN A 43 -14.50 -11.91 18.21
C ASN A 43 -12.96 -11.85 18.20
N GLY A 44 -12.37 -11.00 19.07
CA GLY A 44 -10.93 -10.82 19.13
C GLY A 44 -10.33 -9.97 18.01
N VAL A 45 -11.12 -9.53 17.02
CA VAL A 45 -10.65 -8.71 15.90
C VAL A 45 -11.27 -7.31 15.93
N ILE A 46 -10.58 -6.36 15.31
CA ILE A 46 -11.07 -4.99 15.13
C ILE A 46 -10.74 -4.48 13.73
N LEU A 47 -11.70 -3.79 13.11
CA LEU A 47 -11.54 -3.14 11.80
C LEU A 47 -11.46 -1.63 11.98
N ILE A 48 -10.28 -1.05 11.75
CA ILE A 48 -10.00 0.37 12.01
C ILE A 48 -9.70 1.08 10.68
N SER A 49 -10.28 2.27 10.46
CA SER A 49 -9.88 3.09 9.31
C SER A 49 -8.56 3.80 9.61
N ILE A 50 -7.63 3.73 8.65
CA ILE A 50 -6.36 4.46 8.69
C ILE A 50 -6.31 5.53 7.59
N CYS A 51 -7.45 5.89 7.00
CA CYS A 51 -7.50 6.95 6.00
C CYS A 51 -7.05 8.28 6.60
N TYR A 52 -6.21 9.00 5.86
CA TYR A 52 -5.60 10.27 6.29
C TYR A 52 -6.59 11.35 6.73
N LEU A 53 -7.89 11.22 6.39
CA LEU A 53 -8.96 12.12 6.80
C LEU A 53 -9.50 11.84 8.22
N TYR A 54 -9.36 10.61 8.73
CA TYR A 54 -9.95 10.17 10.01
C TYR A 54 -8.90 9.92 11.10
N VAL A 55 -7.62 9.97 10.76
CA VAL A 55 -6.51 9.77 11.69
C VAL A 55 -5.72 11.06 11.86
N SER A 56 -5.11 11.21 13.03
CA SER A 56 -4.19 12.30 13.36
C SER A 56 -2.93 11.73 14.00
N ASP A 57 -1.81 12.42 13.82
CA ASP A 57 -0.50 12.02 14.35
C ASP A 57 -0.14 10.58 13.91
N PHE A 58 -0.31 10.30 12.61
CA PHE A 58 -0.06 8.97 12.04
C PHE A 58 1.44 8.74 11.85
N GLU A 59 1.97 7.83 12.66
CA GLU A 59 3.38 7.45 12.69
C GLU A 59 3.53 6.00 12.23
N ILE A 60 4.43 5.81 11.26
CA ILE A 60 4.89 4.50 10.83
C ILE A 60 6.26 4.28 11.47
N GLY A 61 6.27 3.54 12.57
CA GLY A 61 7.49 3.16 13.28
C GLY A 61 8.12 1.89 12.73
N PRO A 62 9.28 1.47 13.25
CA PRO A 62 9.99 0.30 12.74
C PRO A 62 9.23 -1.00 12.95
N ASN A 63 8.51 -1.18 14.06
CA ASN A 63 7.85 -2.44 14.42
C ASN A 63 6.32 -2.34 14.54
N LYS A 64 5.79 -1.12 14.47
CA LYS A 64 4.38 -0.83 14.70
C LYS A 64 4.00 0.50 14.08
N ILE A 65 2.70 0.66 13.86
CA ILE A 65 2.10 1.97 13.57
C ILE A 65 1.43 2.53 14.83
N SER A 66 1.37 3.85 14.94
CA SER A 66 0.65 4.55 15.99
C SER A 66 -0.06 5.77 15.44
N PHE A 67 -1.27 6.02 15.94
CA PHE A 67 -2.06 7.17 15.54
C PHE A 67 -3.17 7.42 16.53
N PHE A 68 -3.81 8.57 16.41
CA PHE A 68 -5.07 8.84 17.07
C PHE A 68 -6.21 8.81 16.07
N THR A 69 -7.34 8.24 16.46
CA THR A 69 -8.58 8.29 15.69
C THR A 69 -9.78 8.48 16.61
N ARG A 70 -10.97 8.63 16.04
CA ARG A 70 -12.19 8.86 16.81
C ARG A 70 -13.08 7.62 16.84
N PHE A 71 -13.41 7.17 18.04
CA PHE A 71 -14.41 6.13 18.27
C PHE A 71 -15.64 6.76 18.93
N LYS A 72 -16.81 6.71 18.28
CA LYS A 72 -18.04 7.42 18.69
C LYS A 72 -17.79 8.90 19.09
N GLY A 73 -16.89 9.57 18.38
CA GLY A 73 -16.55 10.98 18.60
C GLY A 73 -15.46 11.25 19.65
N GLN A 74 -15.04 10.25 20.42
CA GLN A 74 -13.95 10.38 21.39
C GLN A 74 -12.60 10.08 20.73
N LYS A 75 -11.59 10.95 20.93
CA LYS A 75 -10.23 10.77 20.40
C LYS A 75 -9.53 9.71 21.25
N GLU A 76 -9.13 8.62 20.62
CA GLU A 76 -8.45 7.48 21.25
C GLU A 76 -7.09 7.26 20.61
N PHE A 77 -6.13 6.79 21.41
CA PHE A 77 -4.82 6.37 20.92
C PHE A 77 -4.88 4.92 20.45
N VAL A 78 -4.26 4.65 19.30
CA VAL A 78 -4.15 3.32 18.70
C VAL A 78 -2.69 3.02 18.42
N SER A 79 -2.24 1.82 18.80
CA SER A 79 -0.92 1.30 18.45
C SER A 79 -1.04 -0.15 18.00
N ILE A 80 -0.55 -0.45 16.80
CA ILE A 80 -0.72 -1.73 16.13
C ILE A 80 0.66 -2.24 15.66
N PRO A 81 1.21 -3.28 16.28
CA PRO A 81 2.37 -4.00 15.76
C PRO A 81 2.11 -4.61 14.38
N TYR A 82 3.14 -4.72 13.54
CA TYR A 82 3.01 -5.36 12.22
C TYR A 82 2.55 -6.82 12.32
N THR A 83 2.96 -7.53 13.38
CA THR A 83 2.58 -8.91 13.66
C THR A 83 1.07 -9.09 13.90
N ALA A 84 0.37 -8.04 14.33
CA ALA A 84 -1.07 -8.07 14.60
C ALA A 84 -1.93 -7.72 13.37
N MET A 85 -1.31 -7.34 12.25
CA MET A 85 -2.01 -6.92 11.04
C MET A 85 -2.45 -8.15 10.24
N ILE A 86 -3.76 -8.38 10.17
CA ILE A 86 -4.32 -9.51 9.41
C ILE A 86 -4.38 -9.15 7.93
N GLU A 87 -5.11 -8.09 7.61
CA GLU A 87 -5.44 -7.65 6.25
C GLU A 87 -5.55 -6.14 6.15
N LEU A 88 -5.22 -5.62 4.97
CA LEU A 88 -5.42 -4.23 4.61
C LEU A 88 -6.49 -4.15 3.50
N ILE A 89 -7.57 -3.48 3.81
CA ILE A 89 -8.83 -3.52 3.07
C ILE A 89 -9.15 -2.12 2.55
N CYS A 90 -9.56 -2.06 1.30
CA CYS A 90 -9.95 -0.85 0.62
C CYS A 90 -11.49 -0.78 0.59
N SER A 91 -12.07 0.17 1.34
CA SER A 91 -13.51 0.16 1.63
C SER A 91 -14.42 0.47 0.44
N ASP A 92 -13.88 1.00 -0.64
CA ASP A 92 -14.57 1.51 -1.83
C ASP A 92 -14.61 0.49 -2.99
N ASN A 93 -13.53 -0.24 -3.21
CA ASN A 93 -13.38 -1.21 -4.30
C ASN A 93 -13.32 -2.66 -3.83
N GLY A 94 -13.28 -2.91 -2.50
CA GLY A 94 -13.22 -4.24 -1.92
C GLY A 94 -11.87 -4.95 -2.10
N LEU A 95 -10.83 -4.25 -2.55
CA LEU A 95 -9.48 -4.80 -2.64
C LEU A 95 -8.97 -5.16 -1.23
N THR A 96 -8.43 -6.36 -1.10
CA THR A 96 -7.83 -6.86 0.15
C THR A 96 -6.40 -7.31 -0.08
N ILE A 97 -5.51 -6.88 0.80
CA ILE A 97 -4.09 -7.26 0.82
C ILE A 97 -3.87 -8.10 2.08
N PRO A 98 -3.52 -9.39 1.95
CA PRO A 98 -3.29 -10.28 3.09
C PRO A 98 -1.92 -10.00 3.74
N LEU A 99 -1.88 -8.93 4.54
CA LEU A 99 -0.66 -8.46 5.21
C LEU A 99 -0.02 -9.55 6.08
N SER A 100 -0.82 -10.31 6.83
CA SER A 100 -0.33 -11.41 7.68
C SER A 100 0.58 -12.39 6.91
N MET A 101 0.15 -12.83 5.73
CA MET A 101 0.92 -13.74 4.89
C MET A 101 2.22 -13.11 4.37
N TRP A 102 2.15 -11.86 3.91
CA TRP A 102 3.30 -11.16 3.35
C TRP A 102 4.34 -10.84 4.42
N LEU A 103 3.90 -10.33 5.57
CA LEU A 103 4.76 -9.95 6.68
C LEU A 103 5.43 -11.17 7.32
N ALA A 104 4.69 -12.27 7.53
CA ALA A 104 5.26 -13.51 8.08
C ALA A 104 6.34 -14.12 7.17
N SER A 105 6.12 -14.10 5.85
CA SER A 105 7.10 -14.61 4.88
C SER A 105 8.41 -13.82 4.92
N ILE A 106 8.29 -12.50 5.11
CA ILE A 106 9.43 -11.60 5.13
C ILE A 106 10.20 -11.69 6.44
N ASP A 107 9.52 -11.72 7.58
CA ASP A 107 10.19 -11.88 8.88
C ASP A 107 10.98 -13.20 8.91
N LEU A 108 10.43 -14.29 8.37
CA LEU A 108 11.14 -15.57 8.23
C LEU A 108 12.39 -15.44 7.33
N ALA A 109 12.25 -14.79 6.17
CA ALA A 109 13.36 -14.59 5.25
C ALA A 109 14.47 -13.73 5.84
N CYS A 110 14.14 -12.71 6.63
CA CYS A 110 15.13 -11.86 7.30
C CYS A 110 15.91 -12.62 8.38
N HIS A 111 15.25 -13.49 9.13
CA HIS A 111 15.91 -14.33 10.13
C HIS A 111 16.83 -15.41 9.53
N GLN A 112 16.65 -15.77 8.26
CA GLN A 112 17.50 -16.75 7.56
C GLN A 112 18.95 -16.27 7.35
N TYR A 113 19.22 -14.97 7.49
CA TYR A 113 20.53 -14.36 7.27
C TYR A 113 21.25 -13.89 8.55
N ASP A 114 20.58 -13.97 9.70
CA ASP A 114 21.12 -13.54 11.01
C ASP A 114 21.72 -14.71 11.83
N GLU A 115 21.89 -15.90 11.24
CA GLU A 115 22.72 -16.94 11.84
C GLU A 115 24.14 -16.37 12.07
N PRO A 116 24.62 -16.29 13.32
CA PRO A 116 25.97 -15.85 13.58
C PRO A 116 26.91 -16.90 12.99
N ASN A 117 27.52 -16.55 11.86
CA ASN A 117 28.66 -17.28 11.33
C ASN A 117 29.69 -17.32 12.47
N GLY A 118 29.84 -18.49 13.10
CA GLY A 118 30.64 -18.67 14.30
C GLY A 118 32.07 -18.18 14.07
N ALA A 119 32.47 -17.17 14.85
CA ALA A 119 33.85 -16.73 14.90
C ALA A 119 34.42 -17.08 16.29
N ASP A 120 35.59 -17.73 16.24
CA ASP A 120 36.67 -17.76 17.24
C ASP A 120 36.79 -18.98 18.19
N GLU A 121 37.36 -20.08 17.67
CA GLU A 121 38.43 -20.80 18.40
C GLU A 121 39.75 -20.70 17.60
N PRO A 122 40.91 -20.49 18.26
CA PRO A 122 42.17 -20.25 17.57
C PRO A 122 42.85 -21.55 17.10
N GLU A 123 43.53 -21.37 15.96
CA GLU A 123 44.40 -22.24 15.19
C GLU A 123 45.04 -23.45 15.89
N LYS A 124 44.86 -24.62 15.25
CA LYS A 124 45.93 -25.62 15.18
C LYS A 124 46.07 -26.14 13.75
N ALA A 125 47.19 -25.77 13.15
CA ALA A 125 47.58 -26.12 11.79
C ALA A 125 47.69 -27.64 11.56
N ALA A 126 47.01 -28.12 10.51
CA ALA A 126 47.34 -29.28 9.66
C ALA A 126 46.34 -29.23 8.48
N ASP A 127 46.72 -28.65 7.34
CA ASP A 127 47.25 -29.33 6.15
C ASP A 127 46.25 -30.23 5.40
N LEU A 128 46.22 -30.00 4.08
CA LEU A 128 45.59 -30.75 2.97
C LEU A 128 44.10 -30.52 2.63
N GLY A 129 43.90 -29.91 1.45
CA GLY A 129 42.86 -30.36 0.52
C GLY A 129 41.98 -29.26 -0.10
N LYS A 130 42.31 -28.85 -1.34
CA LYS A 130 41.43 -28.05 -2.20
C LYS A 130 40.13 -28.82 -2.52
N GLN A 131 38.98 -28.24 -2.18
CA GLN A 131 37.71 -28.43 -2.90
C GLN A 131 36.98 -27.07 -2.88
N GLU A 132 36.78 -26.50 -4.06
CA GLU A 132 36.13 -25.22 -4.30
C GLU A 132 34.64 -25.50 -4.53
N GLU A 133 33.77 -25.11 -3.60
CA GLU A 133 32.32 -25.28 -3.77
C GLU A 133 31.76 -24.25 -4.77
N PRO A 134 30.89 -24.66 -5.73
CA PRO A 134 30.42 -23.78 -6.78
C PRO A 134 29.33 -22.83 -6.28
N SER A 135 29.68 -21.56 -6.09
CA SER A 135 28.73 -20.45 -5.95
C SER A 135 27.85 -20.35 -7.22
N PRO A 136 26.51 -20.31 -7.12
CA PRO A 136 25.65 -20.13 -8.29
C PRO A 136 25.77 -18.69 -8.78
N LYS A 137 26.51 -18.49 -9.88
CA LYS A 137 26.52 -17.23 -10.63
C LYS A 137 25.25 -17.16 -11.46
N ILE A 138 24.24 -16.42 -10.99
CA ILE A 138 23.12 -16.01 -11.83
C ILE A 138 23.68 -15.01 -12.86
N ARG A 139 23.92 -15.49 -14.06
CA ARG A 139 24.27 -14.67 -15.23
C ARG A 139 22.96 -14.27 -15.91
N PHE A 140 22.57 -13.01 -15.81
CA PHE A 140 21.59 -12.44 -16.73
C PHE A 140 22.27 -12.27 -18.09
N THR A 141 22.03 -13.21 -19.00
CA THR A 141 22.35 -13.02 -20.42
C THR A 141 21.18 -12.27 -21.05
N LEU A 142 21.37 -10.97 -21.31
CA LEU A 142 20.58 -10.28 -22.32
C LEU A 142 21.02 -10.87 -23.67
N ASP A 143 20.14 -11.64 -24.32
CA ASP A 143 20.35 -12.03 -25.72
C ASP A 143 20.01 -10.80 -26.57
N GLU A 144 21.06 -10.13 -27.05
CA GLU A 144 20.98 -9.15 -28.14
C GLU A 144 21.35 -9.90 -29.42
N SER A 145 20.38 -10.60 -30.02
CA SER A 145 20.46 -11.05 -31.40
C SER A 145 19.61 -10.13 -32.27
N SER A 146 20.30 -9.25 -32.98
CA SER A 146 19.80 -8.48 -34.10
C SER A 146 19.38 -9.39 -35.26
N GLU A 147 18.14 -9.29 -35.73
CA GLU A 147 17.81 -9.56 -37.12
C GLU A 147 16.97 -8.42 -37.70
N SER A 148 17.46 -7.97 -38.85
CA SER A 148 17.01 -6.83 -39.64
C SER A 148 15.82 -7.14 -40.53
N ALA A 149 15.04 -6.08 -40.76
CA ALA A 149 14.37 -5.67 -41.99
C ALA A 149 12.85 -5.87 -42.12
N ASP A 150 12.26 -4.75 -42.56
CA ASP A 150 10.98 -4.54 -43.25
C ASP A 150 9.69 -4.44 -42.43
N GLY A 151 9.18 -3.20 -42.38
CA GLY A 151 7.74 -2.97 -42.23
C GLY A 151 7.34 -1.71 -41.47
N ALA A 152 7.30 -0.58 -42.18
CA ALA A 152 6.40 0.56 -41.95
C ALA A 152 6.18 1.04 -40.50
N ASN A 153 6.85 2.15 -40.16
CA ASN A 153 6.63 2.93 -38.95
C ASN A 153 5.42 3.88 -39.16
N PRO A 154 4.30 3.80 -38.40
CA PRO A 154 3.23 4.77 -38.49
C PRO A 154 3.12 5.52 -37.16
N PHE A 155 3.98 6.52 -36.94
CA PHE A 155 3.55 7.68 -36.16
C PHE A 155 4.42 8.88 -36.50
N VAL A 156 3.78 9.85 -37.14
CA VAL A 156 4.29 11.17 -37.47
C VAL A 156 4.41 11.98 -36.17
N ASN A 157 5.59 12.53 -35.91
CA ASN A 157 5.75 13.69 -35.04
C ASN A 157 5.47 14.93 -35.91
N GLU A 158 4.47 15.72 -35.55
CA GLU A 158 4.44 17.14 -35.91
C GLU A 158 4.91 17.96 -34.70
N GLU A 159 6.13 18.45 -34.80
CA GLU A 159 6.53 19.70 -34.16
C GLU A 159 5.70 20.84 -34.76
N GLN A 160 5.22 21.75 -33.92
CA GLN A 160 5.02 23.12 -34.38
C GLN A 160 5.26 24.08 -33.21
N GLU A 161 6.45 24.69 -33.23
CA GLU A 161 6.68 25.97 -32.58
C GLU A 161 6.01 27.10 -33.37
N ASP A 162 5.60 28.10 -32.60
CA ASP A 162 5.85 29.54 -32.81
C ASP A 162 4.63 30.47 -32.96
N ALA A 163 4.70 31.54 -32.19
CA ALA A 163 3.75 32.65 -32.10
C ALA A 163 3.82 33.56 -33.35
N PRO A 164 2.84 34.45 -33.57
CA PRO A 164 3.06 35.82 -33.09
C PRO A 164 1.80 36.57 -32.62
N ALA A 165 2.06 37.68 -31.92
CA ALA A 165 1.10 38.67 -31.42
C ALA A 165 0.55 39.59 -32.52
N ALA A 166 -0.69 40.08 -32.35
CA ALA A 166 -1.11 41.45 -32.65
C ALA A 166 -2.50 41.75 -32.06
N ASP A 167 -2.67 43.02 -31.72
CA ASP A 167 -3.75 43.72 -31.04
C ASP A 167 -5.10 43.75 -31.82
N ASP A 168 -6.23 43.90 -31.12
CA ASP A 168 -7.12 45.09 -31.22
C ASP A 168 -8.55 44.83 -30.67
N GLU A 169 -9.14 45.94 -30.22
CA GLU A 169 -10.38 46.22 -29.49
C GLU A 169 -11.70 45.58 -29.96
N GLY A 170 -12.68 45.49 -29.05
CA GLY A 170 -14.09 45.37 -29.46
C GLY A 170 -15.07 44.82 -28.43
N ALA A 171 -15.66 45.72 -27.64
CA ALA A 171 -16.79 45.47 -26.75
C ALA A 171 -18.00 44.76 -27.41
N THR A 172 -18.74 43.95 -26.65
CA THR A 172 -20.17 44.20 -26.33
C THR A 172 -20.76 43.13 -25.41
N SER A 173 -21.55 43.62 -24.47
CA SER A 173 -22.41 42.92 -23.51
C SER A 173 -23.46 42.00 -24.15
N THR A 174 -23.80 40.88 -23.51
CA THR A 174 -25.22 40.54 -23.25
C THR A 174 -25.39 39.60 -22.05
N THR A 175 -26.24 40.06 -21.14
CA THR A 175 -26.78 39.40 -19.95
C THR A 175 -27.72 38.25 -20.31
N SER A 176 -27.73 37.15 -19.55
CA SER A 176 -28.90 36.27 -19.38
C SER A 176 -28.85 35.41 -18.12
N LYS A 177 -29.77 35.73 -17.21
CA LYS A 177 -30.06 35.12 -15.91
C LYS A 177 -31.21 34.11 -16.09
N SER A 178 -31.13 32.89 -15.55
CA SER A 178 -32.29 32.01 -15.22
C SER A 178 -31.84 30.74 -14.47
N LYS A 179 -32.08 30.62 -13.17
CA LYS A 179 -33.25 30.00 -12.49
C LYS A 179 -33.21 28.47 -12.35
N SER A 180 -32.79 28.04 -11.15
CA SER A 180 -33.40 27.03 -10.27
C SER A 180 -34.38 26.01 -10.88
N ARG A 181 -34.04 24.71 -10.78
CA ARG A 181 -35.04 23.64 -10.68
C ARG A 181 -34.52 22.50 -9.80
N ALA A 182 -35.16 22.34 -8.64
CA ALA A 182 -35.04 21.19 -7.77
C ALA A 182 -35.79 19.98 -8.37
N THR A 183 -35.16 18.81 -8.38
CA THR A 183 -35.82 17.54 -8.73
C THR A 183 -35.52 16.45 -7.70
N LYS A 184 -36.47 16.32 -6.77
CA LYS A 184 -37.01 15.12 -6.09
C LYS A 184 -36.20 13.80 -6.18
N ALA A 185 -35.81 13.32 -5.00
CA ALA A 185 -35.23 11.99 -4.75
C ALA A 185 -36.17 10.82 -5.13
N PRO A 186 -35.65 9.70 -5.66
CA PRO A 186 -36.38 8.45 -5.78
C PRO A 186 -36.30 7.60 -4.50
N LYS A 187 -37.37 6.85 -4.26
CA LYS A 187 -37.67 6.08 -3.04
C LYS A 187 -36.85 4.78 -2.96
N LYS A 188 -36.44 4.43 -1.74
CA LYS A 188 -35.79 3.15 -1.36
C LYS A 188 -36.70 1.95 -1.72
N SER A 189 -36.22 1.05 -2.57
CA SER A 189 -36.76 -0.32 -2.66
C SER A 189 -36.04 -1.20 -1.64
N LYS A 190 -36.80 -2.02 -0.90
CA LYS A 190 -36.24 -3.04 0.00
C LYS A 190 -35.98 -4.31 -0.82
N PRO A 191 -34.83 -4.99 -0.68
CA PRO A 191 -34.68 -6.33 -1.23
C PRO A 191 -35.47 -7.33 -0.35
N SER A 192 -36.38 -8.08 -0.98
CA SER A 192 -37.00 -9.27 -0.38
C SER A 192 -36.02 -10.44 -0.52
N PHE A 193 -35.67 -11.09 0.59
CA PHE A 193 -34.86 -12.31 0.59
C PHE A 193 -35.76 -13.48 0.99
N THR A 194 -35.98 -14.41 0.08
CA THR A 194 -36.65 -15.70 0.33
C THR A 194 -35.59 -16.78 0.44
N PHE A 195 -35.59 -17.52 1.55
CA PHE A 195 -34.78 -18.72 1.73
C PHE A 195 -35.46 -19.90 1.00
N LEU A 196 -34.70 -20.72 0.28
CA LEU A 196 -35.12 -22.07 -0.09
C LEU A 196 -34.74 -23.01 1.07
N ASP A 197 -35.66 -23.92 1.41
CA ASP A 197 -35.49 -25.01 2.37
C ASP A 197 -34.41 -26.02 1.97
#